data_AF-A0A0A9DNG8-F1
#
_entry.id   AF-A0A0A9DNG8-F1
#
_cell.length_a   1.000
_cell.length_b   1.000
_cell.length_c   1.000
_cell.angle_alpha   90.00
_cell.angle_beta   90.00
_cell.angle_gamma   90.00
#
_symmetry.space_group_name_H-M   'P 1'
#
loop_
_entity.id
_entity.type
_entity.pdbx_description
1 polymer ?
#
loop_
_entity_poly.entity_id
_entity_poly.type
_entity_poly.pdbx_seq_one_letter_code
_entity_poly.pdbx_strand_id
1 'polypeptide(L)'
;MLCLILHHSANKVLIEPAKAIILNSSLVSLTDAVVHEACAKGPSLFQYNQETAFGEFMIYILLLVFFSLRSLHAILDASIDWQDFLQHSNDVQSFSVLGTPCHDLCCLMHFRPSSIELIASQCLLELLTRISDQRMCLNADLRCSVKYLKSTIAVIEGLVFSEDSKVAGNCGTCLSVILGWEKFGSQDKVTVRESKWFRLIMEEFAVALTAPGLTSKSFANQQKFAANIAVSLLKLNQVPDWLTSLFDSHLISGIVANISARNVTADIVNLFSELMARKYLSQEHIVVLHNLFQVCRRQVYEGSSKAPSSKQRVEKVARSTKDMLAFLFGLMLDQCADLGAVQAEQQNLLHEIDLFFQESTRREQH
;
A
#
# COMPACT_ATOMS: atom_id res chain seq x y z
N MET A 1 20.93 -6.10 -15.55
CA MET A 1 20.62 -5.61 -16.92
C MET A 1 19.14 -5.75 -17.26
N LEU A 2 18.53 -6.94 -17.16
CA LEU A 2 17.11 -7.17 -17.47
C LEU A 2 16.15 -6.22 -16.71
N CYS A 3 16.34 -6.08 -15.39
CA CYS A 3 15.55 -5.16 -14.57
C CYS A 3 15.61 -3.69 -15.05
N LEU A 4 16.75 -3.25 -15.59
CA LEU A 4 16.91 -1.88 -16.09
C LEU A 4 16.18 -1.69 -17.42
N ILE A 5 16.23 -2.69 -18.30
CA ILE A 5 15.46 -2.70 -19.55
C ILE A 5 13.96 -2.57 -19.22
N LEU A 6 13.47 -3.40 -18.30
CA LEU A 6 12.07 -3.37 -17.83
C LEU A 6 11.70 -2.06 -17.12
N HIS A 7 12.63 -1.49 -16.35
CA HIS A 7 12.41 -0.19 -15.72
C HIS A 7 12.24 0.93 -16.76
N HIS A 8 13.11 0.99 -17.77
CA HIS A 8 13.02 2.02 -18.81
C HIS A 8 11.81 1.82 -19.73
N SER A 9 11.35 0.59 -19.92
CA SER A 9 10.15 0.31 -20.73
C SER A 9 8.84 0.73 -20.08
N ALA A 10 8.80 0.84 -18.75
CA ALA A 10 7.69 1.53 -18.08
C ALA A 10 7.51 2.99 -18.57
N ASN A 11 8.58 3.61 -19.07
CA ASN A 11 8.56 4.95 -19.69
C ASN A 11 8.55 4.90 -21.23
N LYS A 12 8.08 3.79 -21.82
CA LYS A 12 7.97 3.58 -23.28
C LYS A 12 9.32 3.55 -24.03
N VAL A 13 10.40 3.23 -23.34
CA VAL A 13 11.76 3.10 -23.92
C VAL A 13 12.21 1.63 -23.88
N LEU A 14 12.90 1.10 -24.90
CA LEU A 14 13.29 -0.33 -24.95
C LEU A 14 12.10 -1.32 -24.90
N ILE A 15 10.98 -0.98 -25.53
CA ILE A 15 9.75 -1.80 -25.54
C ILE A 15 9.99 -3.21 -26.10
N GLU A 16 10.62 -3.34 -27.26
CA GLU A 16 10.81 -4.65 -27.90
C GLU A 16 11.75 -5.58 -27.09
N PRO A 17 12.90 -5.11 -26.57
CA PRO A 17 13.68 -5.87 -25.60
C PRO A 17 12.88 -6.27 -24.36
N ALA A 18 12.04 -5.38 -23.82
CA ALA A 18 11.22 -5.69 -22.66
C ALA A 18 10.17 -6.78 -22.95
N LYS A 19 9.48 -6.73 -24.10
CA LYS A 19 8.56 -7.80 -24.54
C LYS A 19 9.28 -9.15 -24.64
N ALA A 20 10.48 -9.16 -25.23
CA ALA A 20 11.29 -10.37 -25.36
C ALA A 20 11.69 -10.97 -24.00
N ILE A 21 11.85 -10.14 -22.96
CA ILE A 21 12.11 -10.58 -21.58
C ILE A 21 10.83 -11.12 -20.94
N ILE A 22 9.73 -10.36 -21.00
CA ILE A 22 8.45 -10.68 -20.35
C ILE A 22 7.87 -11.99 -20.88
N LEU A 23 7.94 -12.20 -22.20
CA LEU A 23 7.35 -13.36 -22.88
C LEU A 23 8.34 -14.54 -23.00
N ASN A 24 9.50 -14.46 -22.33
CA ASN A 24 10.49 -15.52 -22.40
C ASN A 24 10.07 -16.72 -21.54
N SER A 25 9.63 -17.80 -22.19
CA SER A 25 9.16 -19.01 -21.51
C SER A 25 10.20 -19.62 -20.56
N SER A 26 11.50 -19.56 -20.89
CA SER A 26 12.56 -20.08 -20.00
C SER A 26 12.71 -19.25 -18.74
N LEU A 27 12.61 -17.91 -18.83
CA LEU A 27 12.64 -17.03 -17.65
C LEU A 27 11.38 -17.20 -16.79
N VAL A 28 10.21 -17.37 -17.42
CA VAL A 28 8.96 -17.68 -16.71
C VAL A 28 9.12 -18.98 -15.92
N SER A 29 9.48 -20.08 -16.58
CA SER A 29 9.63 -21.39 -15.91
C SER A 29 10.72 -21.37 -14.83
N LEU A 30 11.82 -20.64 -15.04
CA LEU A 30 12.84 -20.46 -14.01
C LEU A 30 12.29 -19.70 -12.79
N THR A 31 11.54 -18.63 -13.02
CA THR A 31 10.92 -17.84 -11.95
C THR A 31 9.93 -18.68 -11.16
N ASP A 32 9.04 -19.40 -11.85
CA ASP A 32 8.06 -20.29 -11.23
C ASP A 32 8.74 -21.37 -10.38
N ALA A 33 9.79 -22.02 -10.92
CA ALA A 33 10.52 -23.06 -10.20
C ALA A 33 11.18 -22.53 -8.91
N VAL A 34 11.81 -21.35 -8.98
CA VAL A 34 12.51 -20.74 -7.84
C VAL A 34 11.53 -20.27 -6.77
N VAL A 35 10.44 -19.63 -7.18
CA VAL A 35 9.37 -19.19 -6.27
C VAL A 35 8.70 -20.39 -5.62
N HIS A 36 8.40 -21.45 -6.38
CA HIS A 36 7.81 -22.67 -5.85
C HIS A 36 8.74 -23.36 -4.86
N GLU A 37 10.04 -23.46 -5.15
CA GLU A 37 11.02 -24.00 -4.21
C GLU A 37 11.09 -23.17 -2.92
N ALA A 38 11.08 -21.84 -3.04
CA ALA A 38 11.06 -20.95 -1.87
C ALA A 38 9.79 -21.12 -1.03
N CYS A 39 8.62 -21.26 -1.67
CA CYS A 39 7.35 -21.49 -0.98
C CYS A 39 7.31 -22.89 -0.32
N ALA A 40 7.83 -23.92 -0.99
CA ALA A 40 7.91 -25.29 -0.47
C ALA A 40 8.82 -25.40 0.76
N LYS A 41 9.86 -24.56 0.87
CA LYS A 41 10.70 -24.45 2.06
C LYS A 41 9.92 -23.96 3.30
N GLY A 42 8.83 -23.23 3.12
CA GLY A 42 8.00 -22.72 4.21
C GLY A 42 8.84 -22.00 5.27
N PRO A 43 8.65 -22.26 6.58
CA PRO A 43 9.44 -21.63 7.64
C PRO A 43 10.95 -21.88 7.56
N SER A 44 11.44 -22.90 6.83
CA SER A 44 12.89 -23.05 6.67
C SER A 44 13.52 -21.95 5.81
N LEU A 45 12.71 -21.17 5.08
CA LEU A 45 13.15 -20.01 4.29
C LEU A 45 13.86 -18.95 5.15
N PHE A 46 13.57 -18.87 6.45
CA PHE A 46 14.27 -17.99 7.40
C PHE A 46 15.80 -18.18 7.41
N GLN A 47 16.28 -19.38 7.07
CA GLN A 47 17.72 -19.69 7.01
C GLN A 47 18.39 -19.13 5.75
N TYR A 48 17.61 -18.70 4.76
CA TYR A 48 18.08 -18.22 3.46
C TYR A 48 17.95 -16.71 3.36
N ASN A 49 18.80 -15.99 4.08
CA ASN A 49 18.87 -14.53 4.02
C ASN A 49 19.66 -14.04 2.79
N GLN A 50 19.81 -12.72 2.66
CA GLN A 50 20.55 -12.07 1.56
C GLN A 50 22.04 -12.47 1.49
N GLU A 51 22.60 -13.08 2.54
CA GLU A 51 23.99 -13.56 2.57
C GLU A 51 24.12 -14.97 1.99
N THR A 52 23.01 -15.69 1.81
CA THR A 52 23.00 -16.99 1.15
C THR A 52 22.85 -16.81 -0.37
N ALA A 53 23.51 -17.68 -1.14
CA ALA A 53 23.41 -17.65 -2.60
C ALA A 53 21.95 -17.79 -3.09
N PHE A 54 21.15 -18.61 -2.41
CA PHE A 54 19.72 -18.76 -2.72
C PHE A 54 18.93 -17.48 -2.42
N GLY A 55 19.16 -16.85 -1.26
CA GLY A 55 18.48 -15.60 -0.90
C GLY A 55 18.86 -14.43 -1.80
N GLU A 56 20.14 -14.29 -2.17
CA GLU A 56 20.59 -13.29 -3.15
C GLU A 56 19.92 -13.52 -4.51
N PHE A 57 19.90 -14.77 -4.98
CA PHE A 57 19.24 -15.11 -6.24
C PHE A 57 17.74 -14.85 -6.21
N MET A 58 17.06 -15.19 -5.12
CA MET A 58 15.64 -14.92 -4.93
C MET A 58 15.32 -13.42 -4.97
N ILE A 59 16.16 -12.58 -4.35
CA ILE A 59 16.02 -11.12 -4.40
C ILE A 59 16.08 -10.62 -5.84
N TYR A 60 17.00 -11.14 -6.66
CA TYR A 60 17.06 -10.78 -8.08
C TYR A 60 15.83 -11.22 -8.86
N ILE A 61 15.34 -12.43 -8.62
CA ILE A 61 14.11 -12.93 -9.27
C ILE A 61 12.92 -12.06 -8.89
N LEU A 62 12.75 -11.70 -7.62
CA LEU A 62 11.64 -10.84 -7.20
C LEU A 62 11.74 -9.40 -7.72
N LEU A 63 12.96 -8.83 -7.79
CA LEU A 63 13.15 -7.53 -8.44
C LEU A 63 12.80 -7.62 -9.93
N LEU A 64 13.20 -8.71 -10.60
CA LEU A 64 12.85 -8.95 -11.99
C LEU A 64 11.33 -9.03 -12.18
N VAL A 65 10.63 -9.74 -11.30
CA VAL A 65 9.15 -9.81 -11.27
C VAL A 65 8.56 -8.41 -11.06
N PHE A 66 9.04 -7.64 -10.08
CA PHE A 66 8.54 -6.28 -9.83
C PHE A 66 8.64 -5.39 -11.08
N PHE A 67 9.82 -5.31 -11.70
CA PHE A 67 10.00 -4.49 -12.90
C PHE A 67 9.23 -5.06 -14.10
N SER A 68 9.04 -6.38 -14.17
CA SER A 68 8.19 -7.02 -15.17
C SER A 68 6.76 -6.54 -15.07
N LEU A 69 6.14 -6.59 -13.87
CA LEU A 69 4.76 -6.12 -13.65
C LEU A 69 4.57 -4.66 -14.11
N ARG A 70 5.52 -3.79 -13.79
CA ARG A 70 5.47 -2.39 -14.22
C ARG A 70 5.58 -2.22 -15.73
N SER A 71 6.51 -2.94 -16.35
CA SER A 71 6.68 -2.95 -17.80
C SER A 71 5.45 -3.55 -18.50
N LEU A 72 4.82 -4.56 -17.90
CA LEU A 72 3.65 -5.24 -18.40
C LEU A 72 2.49 -4.27 -18.55
N HIS A 73 2.22 -3.48 -17.51
CA HIS A 73 1.24 -2.40 -17.54
C HIS A 73 1.56 -1.32 -18.58
N ALA A 74 2.83 -1.00 -18.82
CA ALA A 74 3.15 0.04 -19.82
C ALA A 74 3.02 -0.44 -21.28
N ILE A 75 3.19 -1.75 -21.53
CA ILE A 75 3.34 -2.29 -22.89
C ILE A 75 2.12 -3.10 -23.33
N LEU A 76 1.53 -3.89 -22.43
CA LEU A 76 0.59 -4.97 -22.74
C LEU A 76 -0.73 -4.88 -21.95
N ASP A 77 -1.02 -3.75 -21.30
CA ASP A 77 -2.17 -3.61 -20.40
C ASP A 77 -3.51 -4.05 -21.00
N ALA A 78 -3.80 -3.66 -22.24
CA ALA A 78 -5.04 -4.02 -22.92
C ALA A 78 -5.15 -5.51 -23.29
N SER A 79 -4.04 -6.26 -23.26
CA SER A 79 -3.98 -7.67 -23.67
C SER A 79 -3.90 -8.64 -22.50
N ILE A 80 -3.83 -8.13 -21.27
CA ILE A 80 -3.57 -8.93 -20.08
C ILE A 80 -4.73 -8.83 -19.12
N ASP A 81 -5.12 -9.98 -18.63
CA ASP A 81 -6.12 -10.09 -17.58
C ASP A 81 -5.41 -10.15 -16.23
N TRP A 82 -5.40 -9.01 -15.52
CA TRP A 82 -4.69 -8.92 -14.24
C TRP A 82 -5.31 -9.82 -13.17
N GLN A 83 -6.58 -10.22 -13.33
CA GLN A 83 -7.24 -11.12 -12.39
C GLN A 83 -6.70 -12.56 -12.46
N ASP A 84 -5.96 -12.92 -13.51
CA ASP A 84 -5.32 -14.25 -13.59
C ASP A 84 -4.28 -14.44 -12.48
N PHE A 85 -3.69 -13.35 -11.95
CA PHE A 85 -2.80 -13.40 -10.79
C PHE A 85 -3.51 -13.72 -9.46
N LEU A 86 -4.85 -13.72 -9.41
CA LEU A 86 -5.65 -14.13 -8.26
C LEU A 86 -6.05 -15.60 -8.27
N GLN A 87 -5.67 -16.37 -9.30
CA GLN A 87 -6.04 -17.78 -9.41
C GLN A 87 -5.17 -18.66 -8.49
N HIS A 88 -5.78 -19.67 -7.89
CA HIS A 88 -5.06 -20.67 -7.08
C HIS A 88 -4.39 -21.70 -7.99
N SER A 89 -3.13 -22.01 -7.71
CA SER A 89 -2.21 -22.91 -8.41
C SER A 89 -2.65 -24.37 -8.69
N ASN A 90 -3.91 -24.75 -8.43
CA ASN A 90 -4.40 -26.09 -8.75
C ASN A 90 -4.65 -26.29 -10.26
N ASP A 91 -4.80 -25.21 -11.01
CA ASP A 91 -4.71 -25.23 -12.47
C ASP A 91 -3.28 -24.84 -12.88
N VAL A 92 -2.52 -25.83 -13.34
CA VAL A 92 -1.10 -25.73 -13.72
C VAL A 92 -0.94 -25.02 -15.08
N GLN A 93 -1.58 -23.86 -15.26
CA GLN A 93 -1.23 -22.97 -16.36
C GLN A 93 -0.22 -21.95 -15.84
N SER A 94 1.05 -22.20 -16.14
CA SER A 94 2.08 -21.17 -16.00
C SER A 94 1.64 -19.95 -16.81
N PHE A 95 1.81 -18.76 -16.23
CA PHE A 95 1.53 -17.53 -16.96
C PHE A 95 2.31 -17.52 -18.27
N SER A 96 1.73 -16.97 -19.33
CA SER A 96 2.47 -16.70 -20.57
C SER A 96 3.49 -15.56 -20.41
N VAL A 97 3.46 -14.88 -19.26
CA VAL A 97 4.24 -13.68 -18.94
C VAL A 97 5.00 -13.86 -17.64
N LEU A 98 6.15 -13.20 -17.54
CA LEU A 98 6.96 -13.15 -16.34
C LEU A 98 6.22 -12.42 -15.20
N GLY A 99 5.79 -13.17 -14.19
CA GLY A 99 5.07 -12.67 -13.02
C GLY A 99 5.02 -13.71 -11.90
N THR A 100 4.27 -13.41 -10.83
CA THR A 100 4.10 -14.34 -9.71
C THR A 100 2.68 -14.19 -9.14
N PRO A 101 1.92 -15.28 -8.92
CA PRO A 101 0.59 -15.20 -8.33
C PRO A 101 0.59 -14.52 -6.96
N CYS A 102 -0.54 -13.89 -6.60
CA CYS A 102 -0.70 -13.30 -5.27
C CYS A 102 -0.51 -14.33 -4.13
N HIS A 103 -0.87 -15.59 -4.34
CA HIS A 103 -0.67 -16.66 -3.37
C HIS A 103 0.79 -16.85 -3.00
N ASP A 104 1.65 -16.99 -4.01
CA ASP A 104 3.08 -17.24 -3.79
C ASP A 104 3.76 -16.01 -3.19
N LEU A 105 3.35 -14.80 -3.61
CA LEU A 105 3.79 -13.57 -2.95
C LEU A 105 3.40 -13.56 -1.47
N CYS A 106 2.16 -13.92 -1.11
CA CYS A 106 1.74 -14.05 0.28
C CYS A 106 2.56 -15.10 1.05
N CYS A 107 2.90 -16.24 0.44
CA CYS A 107 3.77 -17.25 1.04
C CYS A 107 5.18 -16.70 1.32
N LEU A 108 5.79 -16.04 0.34
CA LEU A 108 7.09 -15.37 0.51
C LEU A 108 7.03 -14.26 1.56
N MET A 109 5.87 -13.62 1.70
CA MET A 109 5.60 -12.65 2.74
C MET A 109 5.30 -13.27 4.12
N HIS A 110 5.13 -14.57 4.26
CA HIS A 110 4.85 -15.18 5.56
C HIS A 110 6.12 -15.74 6.23
N PHE A 111 7.03 -16.34 5.46
CA PHE A 111 8.15 -17.16 5.97
C PHE A 111 9.53 -16.44 6.01
N ARG A 112 9.53 -15.13 6.16
CA ARG A 112 10.46 -14.11 5.63
C ARG A 112 11.90 -14.02 6.18
N PRO A 113 12.89 -13.72 5.30
CA PRO A 113 13.92 -12.69 5.52
C PRO A 113 13.46 -11.30 5.04
N SER A 114 13.92 -10.22 5.69
CA SER A 114 13.40 -8.84 5.51
C SER A 114 13.43 -8.28 4.09
N SER A 115 14.40 -8.65 3.25
CA SER A 115 14.49 -8.15 1.86
C SER A 115 13.49 -8.81 0.91
N ILE A 116 13.28 -10.13 1.06
CA ILE A 116 12.30 -10.89 0.26
C ILE A 116 10.88 -10.43 0.62
N GLU A 117 10.65 -10.27 1.92
CA GLU A 117 9.47 -9.65 2.52
C GLU A 117 9.05 -8.35 1.86
N LEU A 118 10.00 -7.41 1.77
CA LEU A 118 9.80 -6.09 1.21
C LEU A 118 9.42 -6.15 -0.27
N ILE A 119 10.21 -6.85 -1.08
CA ILE A 119 9.95 -6.91 -2.53
C ILE A 119 8.64 -7.64 -2.81
N ALA A 120 8.36 -8.75 -2.13
CA ALA A 120 7.12 -9.49 -2.31
C ALA A 120 5.88 -8.63 -1.95
N SER A 121 5.96 -7.84 -0.86
CA SER A 121 4.89 -6.90 -0.51
C SER A 121 4.69 -5.81 -1.56
N GLN A 122 5.77 -5.35 -2.20
CA GLN A 122 5.71 -4.35 -3.28
C GLN A 122 5.08 -4.94 -4.54
N CYS A 123 5.45 -6.16 -4.94
CA CYS A 123 4.83 -6.87 -6.06
C CYS A 123 3.34 -7.09 -5.82
N LEU A 124 2.95 -7.46 -4.60
CA LEU A 124 1.55 -7.67 -4.25
C LEU A 124 0.75 -6.37 -4.35
N LEU A 125 1.31 -5.25 -3.88
CA LEU A 125 0.69 -3.94 -4.00
C LEU A 125 0.50 -3.54 -5.47
N GLU A 126 1.52 -3.70 -6.31
CA GLU A 126 1.42 -3.42 -7.74
C GLU A 126 0.29 -4.25 -8.38
N LEU A 127 0.27 -5.57 -8.14
CA LEU A 127 -0.77 -6.45 -8.69
C LEU A 127 -2.18 -6.05 -8.26
N LEU A 128 -2.41 -5.87 -6.96
CA LEU A 128 -3.74 -5.52 -6.45
C LEU A 128 -4.22 -4.17 -6.98
N THR A 129 -3.30 -3.21 -7.12
CA THR A 129 -3.61 -1.90 -7.74
C THR A 129 -4.04 -2.07 -9.19
N ARG A 130 -3.28 -2.84 -10.00
CA ARG A 130 -3.63 -3.10 -11.41
C ARG A 130 -4.95 -3.86 -11.57
N ILE A 131 -5.17 -4.87 -10.73
CA ILE A 131 -6.46 -5.58 -10.67
C ILE A 131 -7.59 -4.59 -10.38
N SER A 132 -7.40 -3.72 -9.39
CA SER A 132 -8.40 -2.72 -9.02
C SER A 132 -8.70 -1.75 -10.15
N ASP A 133 -7.67 -1.20 -10.78
CA ASP A 133 -7.80 -0.25 -11.89
C ASP A 133 -8.51 -0.88 -13.08
N GLN A 134 -8.08 -2.07 -13.50
CA GLN A 134 -8.71 -2.79 -14.61
C GLN A 134 -10.18 -3.12 -14.31
N ARG A 135 -10.49 -3.55 -13.08
CA ARG A 135 -11.88 -3.84 -12.67
C ARG A 135 -12.74 -2.58 -12.66
N MET A 136 -12.22 -1.46 -12.16
CA MET A 136 -12.90 -0.17 -12.19
C MET A 136 -13.18 0.27 -13.64
N CYS A 137 -12.21 0.14 -14.54
CA CYS A 137 -12.37 0.54 -15.94
C CYS A 137 -13.35 -0.36 -16.72
N LEU A 138 -13.32 -1.67 -16.46
CA LEU A 138 -14.16 -2.65 -17.16
C LEU A 138 -15.51 -2.89 -16.48
N ASN A 139 -15.74 -2.33 -15.29
CA ASN A 139 -16.86 -2.67 -14.41
C ASN A 139 -17.00 -4.20 -14.21
N ALA A 140 -15.87 -4.88 -14.00
CA ALA A 140 -15.81 -6.34 -13.94
C ALA A 140 -15.90 -6.88 -12.50
N ASP A 141 -16.65 -7.98 -12.35
CA ASP A 141 -16.71 -8.74 -11.10
C ASP A 141 -15.35 -9.35 -10.73
N LEU A 142 -15.16 -9.60 -9.43
CA LEU A 142 -13.97 -10.26 -8.92
C LEU A 142 -14.00 -11.75 -9.24
N ARG A 143 -13.02 -12.25 -9.99
CA ARG A 143 -12.81 -13.68 -10.28
C ARG A 143 -11.85 -14.31 -9.28
N CYS A 144 -12.26 -14.33 -8.02
CA CYS A 144 -11.51 -14.95 -6.94
C CYS A 144 -12.47 -15.59 -5.94
N SER A 145 -12.12 -16.76 -5.40
CA SER A 145 -12.92 -17.35 -4.33
C SER A 145 -12.83 -16.50 -3.05
N VAL A 146 -13.95 -16.38 -2.33
CA VAL A 146 -14.00 -15.69 -1.04
C VAL A 146 -13.00 -16.28 -0.03
N LYS A 147 -12.80 -17.60 -0.07
CA LYS A 147 -11.82 -18.29 0.80
C LYS A 147 -10.39 -17.86 0.51
N TYR A 148 -10.03 -17.76 -0.77
CA TYR A 148 -8.70 -17.31 -1.18
C TYR A 148 -8.48 -15.85 -0.76
N LEU A 149 -9.45 -14.97 -1.03
CA LEU A 149 -9.34 -13.57 -0.64
C LEU A 149 -9.20 -13.40 0.88
N LYS A 150 -9.93 -14.17 1.68
CA LYS A 150 -9.75 -14.20 3.15
C LYS A 150 -8.33 -14.59 3.55
N SER A 151 -7.74 -15.58 2.88
CA SER A 151 -6.37 -16.01 3.15
C SER A 151 -5.36 -14.91 2.82
N THR A 152 -5.52 -14.23 1.68
CA THR A 152 -4.68 -13.09 1.29
C THR A 152 -4.81 -11.94 2.30
N ILE A 153 -6.04 -11.57 2.65
CA ILE A 153 -6.32 -10.53 3.66
C ILE A 153 -5.66 -10.86 4.99
N ALA A 154 -5.79 -12.10 5.49
CA ALA A 154 -5.22 -12.49 6.79
C ALA A 154 -3.68 -12.34 6.84
N VAL A 155 -2.97 -12.67 5.76
CA VAL A 155 -1.52 -12.46 5.66
C VAL A 155 -1.20 -10.97 5.69
N ILE A 156 -1.93 -10.16 4.91
CA ILE A 156 -1.68 -8.71 4.81
C ILE A 156 -2.01 -7.99 6.14
N GLU A 157 -3.13 -8.34 6.80
CA GLU A 157 -3.55 -7.78 8.09
C GLU A 157 -2.48 -7.96 9.17
N GLY A 158 -1.90 -9.16 9.28
CA GLY A 158 -0.82 -9.41 10.24
C GLY A 158 0.44 -8.56 10.00
N LEU A 159 0.69 -8.19 8.74
CA LEU A 159 1.90 -7.49 8.32
C LEU A 159 1.76 -5.96 8.34
N VAL A 160 0.57 -5.43 8.60
CA VAL A 160 0.37 -4.01 8.95
C VAL A 160 1.19 -3.64 10.20
N PHE A 161 1.42 -4.60 11.09
CA PHE A 161 2.21 -4.42 12.31
C PHE A 161 3.72 -4.68 12.12
N SER A 162 4.20 -4.89 10.88
CA SER A 162 5.63 -5.16 10.62
C SER A 162 6.53 -4.01 11.10
N GLU A 163 7.68 -4.35 11.68
CA GLU A 163 8.70 -3.37 12.08
C GLU A 163 9.26 -2.60 10.87
N ASP A 164 9.24 -3.21 9.68
CA ASP A 164 9.55 -2.52 8.44
C ASP A 164 8.36 -1.66 8.00
N SER A 165 8.49 -0.35 8.21
CA SER A 165 7.48 0.65 7.82
C SER A 165 7.04 0.58 6.36
N LYS A 166 7.91 0.15 5.44
CA LYS A 166 7.56 0.04 4.02
C LYS A 166 6.71 -1.18 3.75
N VAL A 167 7.03 -2.28 4.42
CA VAL A 167 6.19 -3.49 4.36
C VAL A 167 4.83 -3.21 4.96
N ALA A 168 4.78 -2.58 6.14
CA ALA A 168 3.54 -2.17 6.78
C ALA A 168 2.72 -1.24 5.87
N GLY A 169 3.39 -0.28 5.20
CA GLY A 169 2.75 0.63 4.27
C GLY A 169 2.21 -0.05 3.01
N ASN A 170 2.97 -0.95 2.42
CA ASN A 170 2.53 -1.76 1.29
C ASN A 170 1.29 -2.57 1.69
N CYS A 171 1.34 -3.25 2.83
CA CYS A 171 0.23 -4.06 3.33
C CYS A 171 -1.02 -3.22 3.64
N GLY A 172 -0.87 -2.08 4.31
CA GLY A 172 -2.00 -1.18 4.59
C GLY A 172 -2.65 -0.63 3.32
N THR A 173 -1.84 -0.35 2.28
CA THR A 173 -2.34 0.07 0.97
C THR A 173 -3.06 -1.08 0.24
N CYS A 174 -2.49 -2.30 0.27
CA CYS A 174 -3.16 -3.50 -0.25
C CYS A 174 -4.54 -3.71 0.38
N LEU A 175 -4.65 -3.58 1.71
CA LEU A 175 -5.96 -3.69 2.39
C LEU A 175 -6.91 -2.60 1.92
N SER A 176 -6.45 -1.36 1.80
CA SER A 176 -7.27 -0.24 1.32
C SER A 176 -7.81 -0.49 -0.09
N VAL A 177 -6.97 -1.04 -0.99
CA VAL A 177 -7.37 -1.45 -2.34
C VAL A 177 -8.43 -2.56 -2.30
N ILE A 178 -8.19 -3.62 -1.52
CA ILE A 178 -9.12 -4.74 -1.38
C ILE A 178 -10.47 -4.28 -0.79
N LEU A 179 -10.46 -3.40 0.22
CA LEU A 179 -11.66 -2.80 0.80
C LEU A 179 -12.46 -2.03 -0.25
N GLY A 180 -11.78 -1.33 -1.15
CA GLY A 180 -12.40 -0.61 -2.27
C GLY A 180 -13.17 -1.52 -3.24
N TRP A 181 -12.88 -2.82 -3.27
CA TRP A 181 -13.55 -3.79 -4.14
C TRP A 181 -15.00 -4.09 -3.74
N GLU A 182 -15.43 -3.76 -2.51
CA GLU A 182 -16.81 -3.97 -2.04
C GLU A 182 -17.86 -3.28 -2.93
N LYS A 183 -17.44 -2.26 -3.71
CA LYS A 183 -18.29 -1.57 -4.69
C LYS A 183 -18.80 -2.46 -5.83
N PHE A 184 -18.24 -3.66 -6.01
CA PHE A 184 -18.44 -4.50 -7.20
C PHE A 184 -19.07 -5.88 -6.93
N GLY A 185 -19.60 -6.16 -5.73
CA GLY A 185 -20.21 -7.48 -5.50
C GLY A 185 -20.87 -7.68 -4.13
N SER A 186 -21.78 -8.65 -4.03
CA SER A 186 -22.54 -8.97 -2.81
C SER A 186 -21.82 -9.95 -1.86
N GLN A 187 -20.94 -10.83 -2.37
CA GLN A 187 -20.22 -11.82 -1.55
C GLN A 187 -19.02 -11.24 -0.80
N ASP A 188 -18.43 -10.13 -1.30
CA ASP A 188 -17.28 -9.44 -0.69
C ASP A 188 -17.65 -8.65 0.57
N LYS A 189 -18.95 -8.37 0.77
CA LYS A 189 -19.46 -7.54 1.86
C LYS A 189 -19.30 -8.15 3.25
N VAL A 190 -19.24 -9.48 3.34
CA VAL A 190 -19.27 -10.20 4.64
C VAL A 190 -17.86 -10.36 5.23
N THR A 191 -16.83 -10.46 4.41
CA THR A 191 -15.47 -10.83 4.86
C THR A 191 -14.81 -9.76 5.72
N VAL A 192 -15.02 -8.50 5.37
CA VAL A 192 -14.44 -7.34 6.05
C VAL A 192 -15.16 -7.03 7.36
N ARG A 193 -16.50 -7.16 7.38
CA ARG A 193 -17.33 -6.74 8.52
C ARG A 193 -17.05 -7.54 9.79
N GLU A 194 -16.73 -8.81 9.63
CA GLU A 194 -16.49 -9.73 10.75
C GLU A 194 -15.00 -9.87 11.10
N SER A 195 -14.09 -9.17 10.42
CA SER A 195 -12.66 -9.28 10.70
C SER A 195 -12.33 -8.67 12.07
N LYS A 196 -11.90 -9.53 12.98
CA LYS A 196 -11.37 -9.13 14.28
C LYS A 196 -10.05 -8.37 14.15
N TRP A 197 -9.31 -8.58 13.06
CA TRP A 197 -8.04 -7.92 12.81
C TRP A 197 -8.22 -6.46 12.40
N PHE A 198 -9.18 -6.16 11.49
CA PHE A 198 -9.52 -4.77 11.21
C PHE A 198 -9.95 -4.02 12.47
N ARG A 199 -10.77 -4.68 13.32
CA ARG A 199 -11.14 -4.10 14.62
C ARG A 199 -9.93 -3.82 15.50
N LEU A 200 -9.01 -4.77 15.64
CA LEU A 200 -7.78 -4.59 16.43
C LEU A 200 -6.93 -3.43 15.88
N ILE A 201 -6.73 -3.36 14.56
CA ILE A 201 -5.96 -2.27 13.93
C ILE A 201 -6.61 -0.90 14.25
N MET A 202 -7.95 -0.81 14.22
CA MET A 202 -8.66 0.42 14.53
C MET A 202 -8.64 0.78 16.01
N GLU A 203 -8.73 -0.20 16.91
CA GLU A 203 -8.61 0.03 18.36
C GLU A 203 -7.21 0.52 18.73
N GLU A 204 -6.15 -0.10 18.19
CA GLU A 204 -4.76 0.38 18.35
C GLU A 204 -4.57 1.78 17.76
N PHE A 205 -5.20 2.07 16.62
CA PHE A 205 -5.18 3.40 16.01
C PHE A 205 -5.85 4.45 16.88
N ALA A 206 -7.02 4.15 17.43
CA ALA A 206 -7.72 5.01 18.36
C ALA A 206 -6.87 5.31 19.61
N VAL A 207 -6.20 4.30 20.19
CA VAL A 207 -5.28 4.48 21.32
C VAL A 207 -4.10 5.37 20.92
N ALA A 208 -3.51 5.15 19.74
CA ALA A 208 -2.37 5.93 19.27
C ALA A 208 -2.70 7.42 19.07
N LEU A 209 -3.95 7.74 18.72
CA LEU A 209 -4.41 9.12 18.55
C LEU A 209 -4.87 9.77 19.86
N THR A 210 -5.48 9.02 20.78
CA THR A 210 -5.98 9.53 22.07
C THR A 210 -4.92 9.58 23.16
N ALA A 211 -3.97 8.65 23.15
CA ALA A 211 -2.91 8.56 24.13
C ALA A 211 -1.59 8.15 23.46
N PRO A 212 -0.94 9.05 22.71
CA PRO A 212 0.32 8.75 22.00
C PRO A 212 1.44 8.23 22.91
N GLY A 213 1.39 8.50 24.22
CA GLY A 213 2.35 7.97 25.19
C GLY A 213 2.14 6.51 25.60
N LEU A 214 1.02 5.89 25.22
CA LEU A 214 0.65 4.51 25.56
C LEU A 214 0.73 3.55 24.37
N THR A 215 0.91 4.07 23.14
CA THR A 215 1.03 3.22 21.94
C THR A 215 2.41 2.58 21.83
N SER A 216 2.47 1.43 21.16
CA SER A 216 3.74 0.79 20.85
C SER A 216 4.58 1.65 19.90
N LYS A 217 5.91 1.56 20.02
CA LYS A 217 6.84 2.29 19.13
C LYS A 217 6.68 1.88 17.66
N SER A 218 6.32 0.64 17.38
CA SER A 218 6.07 0.15 16.02
C SER A 218 4.85 0.83 15.41
N PHE A 219 3.75 0.94 16.18
CA PHE A 219 2.50 1.49 15.69
C PHE A 219 2.50 3.02 15.54
N ALA A 220 3.26 3.75 16.37
CA ALA A 220 3.42 5.20 16.23
C ALA A 220 3.87 5.62 14.82
N ASN A 221 4.71 4.80 14.16
CA ASN A 221 5.19 5.06 12.79
C ASN A 221 4.19 4.61 11.70
N GLN A 222 3.15 3.85 12.07
CA GLN A 222 2.18 3.24 11.16
C GLN A 222 0.83 3.97 11.15
N GLN A 223 0.67 5.05 11.94
CA GLN A 223 -0.58 5.83 12.05
C GLN A 223 -1.13 6.25 10.68
N LYS A 224 -0.24 6.62 9.74
CA LYS A 224 -0.63 6.96 8.36
C LYS A 224 -1.37 5.81 7.65
N PHE A 225 -0.86 4.59 7.78
CA PHE A 225 -1.44 3.43 7.13
C PHE A 225 -2.76 3.03 7.78
N ALA A 226 -2.82 3.10 9.11
CA ALA A 226 -4.05 2.87 9.87
C ALA A 226 -5.13 3.90 9.55
N ALA A 227 -4.77 5.18 9.38
CA ALA A 227 -5.69 6.22 8.94
C ALA A 227 -6.29 5.91 7.55
N ASN A 228 -5.47 5.45 6.60
CA ASN A 228 -5.95 5.07 5.26
C ASN A 228 -6.87 3.83 5.28
N ILE A 229 -6.58 2.85 6.13
CA ILE A 229 -7.48 1.72 6.37
C ILE A 229 -8.81 2.20 6.97
N ALA A 230 -8.75 3.09 7.97
CA ALA A 230 -9.94 3.66 8.61
C ALA A 230 -10.84 4.40 7.60
N VAL A 231 -10.26 5.25 6.77
CA VAL A 231 -10.97 5.94 5.67
C VAL A 231 -11.59 4.92 4.72
N SER A 232 -10.87 3.87 4.35
CA SER A 232 -11.37 2.84 3.45
C SER A 232 -12.56 2.06 4.05
N LEU A 233 -12.50 1.73 5.35
CA LEU A 233 -13.60 1.10 6.08
C LEU A 233 -14.82 2.03 6.20
N LEU A 234 -14.60 3.32 6.45
CA LEU A 234 -15.67 4.31 6.49
C LEU A 234 -16.30 4.53 5.11
N LYS A 235 -15.56 4.35 4.01
CA LYS A 235 -16.06 4.47 2.62
C LYS A 235 -16.85 3.24 2.13
N LEU A 236 -16.90 2.15 2.90
CA LEU A 236 -17.72 0.98 2.58
C LEU A 236 -19.19 1.35 2.43
N ASN A 237 -19.94 0.62 1.60
CA ASN A 237 -21.35 0.91 1.37
C ASN A 237 -22.15 0.87 2.68
N GLN A 238 -21.77 -0.05 3.56
CA GLN A 238 -22.26 -0.11 4.93
C GLN A 238 -21.06 -0.25 5.86
N VAL A 239 -20.91 0.76 6.72
CA VAL A 239 -19.85 0.80 7.72
C VAL A 239 -20.09 -0.31 8.77
N PRO A 240 -19.05 -1.05 9.21
CA PRO A 240 -19.21 -2.05 10.26
C PRO A 240 -19.74 -1.45 11.56
N ASP A 241 -20.66 -2.14 12.23
CA ASP A 241 -21.30 -1.63 13.47
C ASP A 241 -20.27 -1.38 14.57
N TRP A 242 -19.27 -2.26 14.70
CA TRP A 242 -18.19 -2.08 15.69
C TRP A 242 -17.34 -0.83 15.42
N LEU A 243 -17.20 -0.40 14.15
CA LEU A 243 -16.47 0.81 13.80
C LEU A 243 -17.29 2.05 14.15
N THR A 244 -18.61 1.95 13.97
CA THR A 244 -19.57 2.98 14.41
C THR A 244 -19.55 3.15 15.92
N SER A 245 -19.49 2.04 16.66
CA SER A 245 -19.36 2.06 18.13
C SER A 245 -17.99 2.54 18.61
N LEU A 246 -16.92 2.28 17.85
CA LEU A 246 -15.58 2.74 18.18
C LEU A 246 -15.48 4.27 18.08
N PHE A 247 -15.87 4.85 16.95
CA PHE A 247 -15.85 6.31 16.72
C PHE A 247 -17.06 7.01 17.34
N ASP A 248 -17.25 6.84 18.66
CA ASP A 248 -18.26 7.57 19.41
C ASP A 248 -17.83 9.03 19.69
N SER A 249 -18.76 9.83 20.21
CA SER A 249 -18.49 11.24 20.48
C SER A 249 -17.37 11.45 21.52
N HIS A 250 -17.20 10.53 22.48
CA HIS A 250 -16.21 10.65 23.54
C HIS A 250 -14.80 10.35 23.02
N LEU A 251 -14.64 9.29 22.23
CA LEU A 251 -13.39 8.96 21.58
C LEU A 251 -12.96 10.07 20.63
N ILE A 252 -13.88 10.57 19.79
CA ILE A 252 -13.57 11.66 18.85
C ILE A 252 -13.13 12.92 19.60
N SER A 253 -13.83 13.29 20.68
CA SER A 253 -13.42 14.40 21.55
C SER A 253 -12.01 14.17 22.11
N GLY A 254 -11.72 12.96 22.60
CA GLY A 254 -10.39 12.61 23.10
C GLY A 254 -9.29 12.68 22.03
N ILE A 255 -9.57 12.24 20.81
CA ILE A 255 -8.65 12.34 19.68
C ILE A 255 -8.37 13.81 19.36
N VAL A 256 -9.43 14.61 19.17
CA VAL A 256 -9.33 16.03 18.80
C VAL A 256 -8.57 16.82 19.86
N ALA A 257 -8.74 16.50 21.14
CA ALA A 257 -8.02 17.15 22.24
C ALA A 257 -6.50 16.86 22.26
N ASN A 258 -6.07 15.74 21.68
CA ASN A 258 -4.67 15.31 21.70
C ASN A 258 -3.91 15.59 20.39
N ILE A 259 -4.61 15.91 19.30
CA ILE A 259 -3.96 16.30 18.05
C ILE A 259 -3.52 17.77 18.14
N SER A 260 -2.27 18.03 17.77
CA SER A 260 -1.73 19.38 17.63
C SER A 260 -1.44 19.71 16.17
N ALA A 261 -1.43 21.00 15.83
CA ALA A 261 -1.18 21.46 14.45
C ALA A 261 0.14 20.95 13.84
N ARG A 262 1.12 20.58 14.68
CA ARG A 262 2.41 20.03 14.26
C ARG A 262 2.36 18.56 13.83
N ASN A 263 1.33 17.85 14.26
CA ASN A 263 1.17 16.40 14.04
C ASN A 263 0.03 16.08 13.06
N VAL A 264 -0.59 17.11 12.47
CA VAL A 264 -1.63 16.93 11.45
C VAL A 264 -0.96 16.54 10.13
N THR A 265 -1.41 15.43 9.55
CA THR A 265 -1.03 14.97 8.21
C THR A 265 -2.24 14.96 7.28
N ALA A 266 -2.00 14.87 5.97
CA ALA A 266 -3.08 14.74 4.98
C ALA A 266 -4.00 13.55 5.30
N ASP A 267 -3.45 12.42 5.74
CA ASP A 267 -4.22 11.22 6.09
C ASP A 267 -5.14 11.46 7.30
N ILE A 268 -4.70 12.26 8.29
CA ILE A 268 -5.53 12.65 9.45
C ILE A 268 -6.66 13.59 9.02
N VAL A 269 -6.39 14.55 8.13
CA VAL A 269 -7.43 15.45 7.60
C VAL A 269 -8.46 14.67 6.79
N ASN A 270 -8.02 13.71 5.96
CA ASN A 270 -8.89 12.84 5.18
C ASN A 270 -9.76 11.95 6.10
N LEU A 271 -9.21 11.42 7.20
CA LEU A 271 -9.98 10.70 8.23
C LEU A 271 -11.12 11.55 8.78
N PHE A 272 -10.83 12.78 9.21
CA PHE A 272 -11.88 13.66 9.74
C PHE A 272 -12.88 14.11 8.67
N SER A 273 -12.43 14.28 7.42
CA SER A 273 -13.32 14.56 6.29
C SER A 273 -14.32 13.44 6.08
N GLU A 274 -13.87 12.18 6.13
CA GLU A 274 -14.76 11.02 5.98
C GLU A 274 -15.68 10.82 7.21
N LEU A 275 -15.16 11.00 8.43
CA LEU A 275 -15.99 11.00 9.65
C LEU A 275 -17.06 12.11 9.59
N MET A 276 -16.71 13.28 9.04
CA MET A 276 -17.67 14.34 8.80
C MET A 276 -18.72 13.85 7.81
N ALA A 277 -18.32 13.39 6.62
CA ALA A 277 -19.22 12.92 5.55
C ALA A 277 -20.22 11.88 6.07
N ARG A 278 -19.78 10.96 6.93
CA ARG A 278 -20.60 9.92 7.57
C ARG A 278 -21.39 10.37 8.81
N LYS A 279 -21.29 11.64 9.20
CA LYS A 279 -22.01 12.29 10.31
C LYS A 279 -21.61 11.79 11.70
N TYR A 280 -20.37 11.36 11.87
CA TYR A 280 -19.80 11.06 13.20
C TYR A 280 -19.36 12.31 13.97
N LEU A 281 -19.11 13.42 13.27
CA LEU A 281 -18.68 14.67 13.90
C LEU A 281 -19.88 15.53 14.33
N SER A 282 -19.85 16.01 15.58
CA SER A 282 -20.73 17.06 16.07
C SER A 282 -20.29 18.43 15.57
N GLN A 283 -21.15 19.44 15.69
CA GLN A 283 -20.78 20.82 15.31
C GLN A 283 -19.60 21.34 16.14
N GLU A 284 -19.52 20.97 17.42
CA GLU A 284 -18.40 21.31 18.28
C GLU A 284 -17.08 20.73 17.77
N HIS A 285 -17.08 19.44 17.38
CA HIS A 285 -15.90 18.81 16.77
C HIS A 285 -15.46 19.53 15.50
N ILE A 286 -16.42 19.89 14.63
CA ILE A 286 -16.13 20.58 13.36
C ILE A 286 -15.46 21.94 13.60
N VAL A 287 -15.98 22.73 14.55
CA VAL A 287 -15.40 24.05 14.87
C VAL A 287 -13.98 23.92 15.42
N VAL A 288 -13.73 22.96 16.30
CA VAL A 288 -12.39 22.73 16.87
C VAL A 288 -11.41 22.29 15.78
N LEU A 289 -11.81 21.35 14.92
CA LEU A 289 -11.01 20.88 13.78
C LEU A 289 -10.73 22.00 12.78
N HIS A 290 -11.71 22.85 12.49
CA HIS A 290 -11.54 23.99 11.60
C HIS A 290 -10.45 24.93 12.12
N ASN A 291 -10.51 25.27 13.42
CA ASN A 291 -9.49 26.10 14.05
C ASN A 291 -8.10 25.43 14.03
N LEU A 292 -8.04 24.13 14.34
CA LEU A 292 -6.80 23.35 14.31
C LEU A 292 -6.16 23.34 12.92
N PHE A 293 -6.93 23.03 11.87
CA PHE A 293 -6.45 22.98 10.49
C PHE A 293 -6.06 24.36 9.97
N GLN A 294 -6.76 25.41 10.40
CA GLN A 294 -6.37 26.79 10.08
C GLN A 294 -5.01 27.17 10.71
N VAL A 295 -4.74 26.74 11.95
CA VAL A 295 -3.44 26.92 12.59
C VAL A 295 -2.36 26.11 11.86
N CYS A 296 -2.64 24.86 11.51
CA CYS A 296 -1.73 24.01 10.73
C CYS A 296 -1.38 24.66 9.38
N ARG A 297 -2.38 25.14 8.64
CA ARG A 297 -2.21 25.84 7.36
C ARG A 297 -1.27 27.04 7.47
N ARG A 298 -1.41 27.87 8.52
CA ARG A 298 -0.49 29.00 8.77
C ARG A 298 0.94 28.54 9.00
N GLN A 299 1.15 27.49 9.79
CA GLN A 299 2.49 26.95 10.08
C GLN A 299 3.20 26.44 8.82
N VAL A 300 2.47 25.80 7.91
CA VAL A 300 3.03 25.32 6.61
C VAL A 300 3.52 26.51 5.78
N TYR A 301 2.72 27.58 5.65
CA TYR A 301 3.13 28.78 4.91
C TYR A 301 4.35 29.46 5.54
N GLU A 302 4.41 29.59 6.87
CA GLU A 302 5.53 30.20 7.58
C GLU A 302 6.83 29.38 7.46
N GLY A 303 6.72 28.05 7.52
CA GLY A 303 7.86 27.12 7.41
C GLY A 303 8.43 26.98 5.99
N SER A 304 7.60 27.16 4.96
CA SER A 304 8.02 27.07 3.55
C SER A 304 8.99 28.18 3.11
N SER A 305 9.08 29.29 3.84
CA SER A 305 9.96 30.43 3.53
C SER A 305 11.47 30.18 3.76
N LYS A 306 11.87 29.01 4.29
CA LYS A 306 13.25 28.71 4.74
C LYS A 306 13.92 27.49 4.09
N ALA A 307 13.35 26.87 3.05
CA ALA A 307 13.94 25.66 2.47
C ALA A 307 14.97 25.98 1.36
N PRO A 308 16.24 25.53 1.47
CA PRO A 308 17.17 25.54 0.34
C PRO A 308 16.80 24.44 -0.67
N SER A 309 16.78 24.82 -1.94
CA SER A 309 16.47 23.94 -3.07
C SER A 309 17.62 23.01 -3.45
N SER A 310 17.23 21.75 -3.72
CA SER A 310 17.90 20.70 -4.50
C SER A 310 19.27 20.19 -4.01
N LYS A 311 19.29 18.93 -3.53
CA LYS A 311 20.48 18.08 -3.61
C LYS A 311 20.50 17.39 -4.96
N GLN A 312 21.52 17.72 -5.76
CA GLN A 312 21.86 17.02 -6.99
C GLN A 312 22.26 15.58 -6.65
N ARG A 313 21.58 14.59 -7.25
CA ARG A 313 21.90 13.18 -7.03
C ARG A 313 23.13 12.85 -7.87
N VAL A 314 24.25 12.58 -7.21
CA VAL A 314 25.44 12.03 -7.87
C VAL A 314 25.10 10.59 -8.28
N GLU A 315 25.05 10.32 -9.59
CA GLU A 315 25.02 8.95 -10.11
C GLU A 315 26.29 8.23 -9.63
N LYS A 316 26.16 7.38 -8.61
CA LYS A 316 27.20 6.43 -8.27
C LYS A 316 27.20 5.36 -9.35
N VAL A 317 28.26 5.32 -10.16
CA VAL A 317 28.56 4.19 -11.04
C VAL A 317 28.60 2.93 -10.18
N ALA A 318 27.71 1.97 -10.45
CA ALA A 318 27.72 0.67 -9.77
C ALA A 318 29.01 -0.07 -10.15
N ARG A 319 29.85 -0.39 -9.15
CA ARG A 319 31.16 -1.05 -9.36
C ARG A 319 31.14 -2.52 -8.96
N SER A 320 30.05 -2.98 -8.35
CA SER A 320 29.88 -4.35 -7.88
C SER A 320 28.43 -4.83 -7.99
N THR A 321 28.23 -6.14 -7.90
CA THR A 321 26.92 -6.80 -7.80
C THR A 321 26.07 -6.25 -6.66
N LYS A 322 26.68 -5.96 -5.50
CA LYS A 322 26.00 -5.35 -4.34
C LYS A 322 25.55 -3.91 -4.61
N ASP A 323 26.36 -3.12 -5.32
CA ASP A 323 25.99 -1.76 -5.72
C ASP A 323 24.81 -1.78 -6.70
N MET A 324 24.78 -2.77 -7.62
CA MET A 324 23.67 -2.94 -8.54
C MET A 324 22.38 -3.31 -7.82
N LEU A 325 22.42 -4.23 -6.83
CA LEU A 325 21.24 -4.53 -6.00
C LEU A 325 20.75 -3.30 -5.25
N ALA A 326 21.65 -2.57 -4.58
CA ALA A 326 21.29 -1.34 -3.88
C ALA A 326 20.67 -0.30 -4.83
N PHE A 327 21.19 -0.20 -6.06
CA PHE A 327 20.62 0.67 -7.09
C PHE A 327 19.23 0.21 -7.53
N LEU A 328 19.00 -1.08 -7.78
CA LEU A 328 17.69 -1.62 -8.15
C LEU A 328 16.67 -1.46 -7.01
N PHE A 329 17.08 -1.67 -5.77
CA PHE A 329 16.27 -1.36 -4.59
C PHE A 329 15.94 0.12 -4.54
N GLY A 330 16.92 0.99 -4.77
CA GLY A 330 16.71 2.43 -4.89
C GLY A 330 15.66 2.76 -5.93
N LEU A 331 15.77 2.19 -7.15
CA LEU A 331 14.77 2.39 -8.20
C LEU A 331 13.37 1.92 -7.79
N MET A 332 13.24 0.72 -7.21
CA MET A 332 11.96 0.21 -6.71
C MET A 332 11.33 1.14 -5.67
N LEU A 333 12.15 1.68 -4.76
CA LEU A 333 11.71 2.49 -3.61
C LEU A 333 11.47 3.97 -3.96
N ASP A 334 12.38 4.58 -4.72
CA ASP A 334 12.31 5.98 -5.14
C ASP A 334 11.14 6.23 -6.08
N GLN A 335 10.72 5.21 -6.84
CA GLN A 335 9.54 5.33 -7.69
C GLN A 335 8.22 5.27 -6.91
N CYS A 336 8.29 5.01 -5.60
CA CYS A 336 7.20 5.13 -4.64
C CYS A 336 7.25 6.47 -3.86
N ALA A 337 8.35 7.23 -3.98
CA ALA A 337 8.54 8.50 -3.30
C ALA A 337 8.73 9.60 -4.34
N ASP A 338 7.69 10.41 -4.57
CA ASP A 338 7.79 11.58 -5.44
C ASP A 338 9.01 12.43 -5.05
N LEU A 339 9.84 12.75 -6.05
CA LEU A 339 11.00 13.62 -5.92
C LEU A 339 10.50 15.03 -5.55
N GLY A 340 10.49 15.30 -4.25
CA GLY A 340 9.80 16.45 -3.66
C GLY A 340 8.90 16.11 -2.47
N ALA A 341 8.95 14.87 -1.96
CA ALA A 341 8.07 14.30 -0.93
C ALA A 341 7.62 15.27 0.17
N VAL A 342 8.50 16.07 0.77
CA VAL A 342 8.09 17.03 1.81
C VAL A 342 7.21 18.15 1.27
N GLN A 343 7.56 18.70 0.09
CA GLN A 343 6.77 19.75 -0.56
C GLN A 343 5.46 19.18 -1.13
N ALA A 344 5.50 17.96 -1.68
CA ALA A 344 4.32 17.23 -2.14
C ALA A 344 3.37 16.87 -0.98
N GLU A 345 3.89 16.42 0.17
CA GLU A 345 3.12 16.15 1.38
C GLU A 345 2.49 17.42 1.96
N GLN A 346 3.23 18.54 1.97
CA GLN A 346 2.69 19.83 2.38
C GLN A 346 1.59 20.33 1.45
N GLN A 347 1.79 20.21 0.13
CA GLN A 347 0.76 20.55 -0.86
C GLN A 347 -0.47 19.66 -0.71
N ASN A 348 -0.28 18.35 -0.51
CA ASN A 348 -1.37 17.42 -0.31
C ASN A 348 -2.15 17.72 0.99
N LEU A 349 -1.43 18.02 2.08
CA LEU A 349 -2.05 18.46 3.33
C LEU A 349 -2.90 19.72 3.15
N LEU A 350 -2.38 20.72 2.44
CA LEU A 350 -3.13 21.95 2.15
C LEU A 350 -4.39 21.65 1.32
N HIS A 351 -4.26 20.78 0.31
CA HIS A 351 -5.37 20.34 -0.52
C HIS A 351 -6.49 19.67 0.30
N GLU A 352 -6.14 18.71 1.16
CA GLU A 352 -7.10 18.03 2.04
C GLU A 352 -7.78 18.99 3.03
N ILE A 353 -7.05 19.97 3.57
CA ILE A 353 -7.63 21.01 4.44
C ILE A 353 -8.67 21.84 3.68
N ASP A 354 -8.36 22.24 2.45
CA ASP A 354 -9.30 23.03 1.64
C ASP A 354 -10.55 22.21 1.30
N LEU A 355 -10.42 20.91 1.00
CA LEU A 355 -11.56 20.01 0.80
C LEU A 355 -12.44 19.90 2.07
N PHE A 356 -11.81 19.76 3.24
CA PHE A 356 -12.53 19.72 4.52
C PHE A 356 -13.37 20.99 4.75
N PHE A 357 -12.82 22.18 4.46
CA PHE A 357 -13.53 23.45 4.60
C PHE A 357 -14.68 23.61 3.59
N GLN A 358 -14.51 23.10 2.37
CA GLN A 358 -15.58 23.13 1.37
C GLN A 358 -16.76 22.26 1.80
N GLU A 359 -16.51 21.05 2.30
CA GLU A 359 -17.57 20.16 2.77
C GLU A 359 -18.28 20.69 4.03
N SER A 360 -17.53 21.31 4.97
CA SER A 360 -18.14 21.91 6.15
C SER A 360 -19.10 23.05 5.79
N THR A 361 -18.70 23.91 4.83
CA THR A 361 -19.51 25.05 4.39
C THR A 361 -20.80 24.60 3.69
N ARG A 362 -20.73 23.52 2.89
CA ARG A 362 -21.90 22.95 2.22
C ARG A 362 -22.98 22.49 3.20
N ARG A 363 -22.58 22.02 4.39
CA ARG A 363 -23.50 21.61 5.46
C ARG A 363 -24.18 22.76 6.20
N GLU A 364 -23.59 23.94 6.24
CA GLU A 364 -24.23 25.11 6.86
C GLU A 364 -25.37 25.67 5.97
N GLN A 365 -25.45 25.24 4.70
CA GLN A 365 -26.42 25.69 3.71
C GLN A 365 -27.60 24.71 3.50
N HIS A 366 -27.61 23.57 4.18
CA HIS A 366 -28.64 22.52 4.11
C HIS A 366 -29.06 22.08 5.50
#